data_AF-A0A6S6T350-F1
#
_entry.id   AF-A0A6S6T350-F1
#
_cell.length_a   1.000
_cell.length_b   1.000
_cell.length_c   1.000
_cell.angle_alpha   90.00
_cell.angle_beta   90.00
_cell.angle_gamma   90.00
#
_symmetry.space_group_name_H-M   'P 1'
#
loop_
_entity.id
_entity.type
_entity.pdbx_description
1 polymer ?
#
loop_
_entity_poly.entity_id
_entity_poly.type
_entity_poly.pdbx_seq_one_letter_code
_entity_poly.pdbx_strand_id
1 'polypeptide(L)'
;MVVIQSIIQTNPVGRWYIELSDTMKEDGPENKVACLDIPEYAQKVEIMGAEYNGEVEVAWSSGEGVTVEQINEVRQQIMAYEAEVEAINSAQ
;
A
#
# COMPACT_ATOMS: atom_id res chain seq x y z
N MET A 1 -12.51 -14.36 -2.80
CA MET A 1 -12.14 -12.93 -2.84
C MET A 1 -10.85 -12.80 -2.07
N VAL A 2 -9.78 -12.39 -2.75
CA VAL A 2 -8.47 -12.22 -2.12
C VAL A 2 -8.38 -10.79 -1.61
N VAL A 3 -7.98 -10.65 -0.35
CA VAL A 3 -7.76 -9.34 0.26
C VAL A 3 -6.28 -9.16 0.51
N ILE A 4 -5.72 -8.06 0.02
CA ILE A 4 -4.41 -7.56 0.40
C ILE A 4 -4.65 -6.56 1.54
N GLN A 5 -4.13 -6.84 2.72
CA GLN A 5 -4.15 -5.86 3.80
C GLN A 5 -3.07 -4.81 3.53
N SER A 6 -3.44 -3.54 3.66
CA SER A 6 -2.55 -2.40 3.58
C SER A 6 -2.62 -1.66 4.91
N ILE A 7 -1.54 -1.71 5.67
CA ILE A 7 -1.47 -1.13 7.01
C ILE A 7 -0.42 -0.01 6.99
N ILE A 8 -0.87 1.22 7.18
CA ILE A 8 0.06 2.34 7.44
C ILE A 8 0.69 2.08 8.81
N GLN A 9 2.00 2.11 8.88
CA GLN A 9 2.78 1.91 10.09
C GLN A 9 3.72 3.09 10.30
N THR A 10 4.21 3.28 11.53
CA THR A 10 5.26 4.26 11.84
C THR A 10 6.50 3.55 12.35
N ASN A 11 7.67 4.05 11.99
CA ASN A 11 8.94 3.56 12.51
C ASN A 11 9.43 4.43 13.69
N PRO A 12 10.48 4.00 14.43
CA PRO A 12 11.00 4.73 15.59
C PRO A 12 11.55 6.14 15.30
N VAL A 13 11.79 6.48 14.03
CA VAL A 13 12.24 7.83 13.63
C VAL A 13 11.07 8.72 13.19
N GLY A 14 9.83 8.26 13.35
CA GLY A 14 8.62 9.01 13.03
C GLY A 14 8.27 9.05 11.55
N ARG A 15 8.89 8.22 10.72
CA ARG A 15 8.51 8.08 9.30
C ARG A 15 7.49 6.96 9.14
N TRP A 16 6.52 7.18 8.25
CA TRP A 16 5.56 6.15 7.89
C TRP A 16 6.15 5.15 6.89
N TYR A 17 5.57 3.96 6.84
CA TYR A 17 5.72 2.98 5.77
C TYR A 17 4.39 2.21 5.63
N ILE A 18 4.16 1.54 4.51
CA ILE A 18 2.97 0.71 4.31
C ILE A 18 3.39 -0.75 4.36
N GLU A 19 2.80 -1.52 5.27
CA GLU A 19 2.95 -2.98 5.32
C GLU A 19 1.82 -3.63 4.51
N LEU A 20 2.20 -4.46 3.54
CA LEU A 20 1.30 -5.29 2.74
C LEU A 20 1.34 -6.74 3.21
N SER A 21 0.18 -7.38 3.33
CA SER A 21 0.07 -8.82 3.53
C SER A 21 -1.10 -9.41 2.74
N ASP A 22 -0.94 -10.65 2.31
CA ASP A 22 -1.96 -11.38 1.57
C ASP A 22 -2.73 -12.32 2.51
N THR A 23 -4.05 -12.11 2.62
CA THR A 23 -4.94 -12.93 3.46
C THR A 23 -5.01 -14.40 3.08
N MET A 24 -4.52 -14.79 1.90
CA MET A 24 -4.43 -16.20 1.47
C MET A 24 -3.12 -16.88 1.88
N LYS A 25 -2.12 -16.12 2.34
CA LYS A 25 -0.81 -16.63 2.80
C LYS A 25 -0.81 -16.77 4.32
N GLU A 26 0.06 -17.63 4.84
CA GLU A 26 0.21 -17.77 6.29
C GLU A 26 0.66 -16.44 6.91
N ASP A 27 0.07 -16.07 8.05
CA ASP A 27 0.50 -14.86 8.76
C ASP A 27 1.91 -15.08 9.31
N GLY A 28 2.85 -14.26 8.85
CA GLY A 28 4.26 -14.38 9.18
C GLY A 28 5.07 -13.21 8.63
N PRO A 29 6.18 -12.84 9.28
CA PRO A 29 7.04 -11.73 8.84
C PRO A 29 7.61 -11.93 7.42
N GLU A 30 7.76 -13.17 6.96
CA GLU A 30 8.20 -13.51 5.61
C GLU A 30 7.17 -13.20 4.51
N ASN A 31 5.88 -13.12 4.87
CA ASN A 31 4.77 -12.84 3.96
C ASN A 31 4.30 -11.38 4.04
N LYS A 32 5.02 -10.55 4.79
CA LYS A 32 4.79 -9.12 4.94
C LYS A 32 5.80 -8.34 4.11
N VAL A 33 5.32 -7.34 3.38
CA VAL A 33 6.16 -6.49 2.54
C VAL A 33 6.04 -5.05 3.01
N ALA A 34 7.15 -4.42 3.37
CA ALA A 34 7.18 -2.99 3.69
C ALA A 34 7.44 -2.17 2.41
N CYS A 35 6.63 -1.14 2.19
CA CYS A 35 6.77 -0.16 1.12
C CYS A 35 7.08 1.21 1.74
N LEU A 36 8.12 1.87 1.27
CA LEU A 36 8.60 3.14 1.84
C LEU A 36 8.04 4.38 1.12
N ASP A 37 7.41 4.17 -0.04
CA ASP A 37 6.75 5.22 -0.82
C ASP A 37 5.56 4.66 -1.64
N ILE A 38 4.77 5.56 -2.23
CA ILE A 38 3.57 5.21 -3.00
C ILE A 38 3.87 4.47 -4.32
N PRO A 39 4.90 4.84 -5.10
CA PRO A 39 5.30 4.07 -6.29
C PRO A 39 5.66 2.62 -5.97
N GLU A 40 6.46 2.37 -4.92
CA GLU A 40 6.79 1.02 -4.46
C GLU A 40 5.52 0.27 -4.03
N TYR A 41 4.65 0.92 -3.27
CA TYR A 41 3.36 0.35 -2.87
C TYR A 41 2.52 -0.08 -4.08
N ALA A 42 2.37 0.78 -5.09
CA ALA A 42 1.57 0.48 -6.28
C ALA A 42 2.14 -0.71 -7.05
N GLN A 43 3.46 -0.75 -7.24
CA GLN A 43 4.15 -1.87 -7.87
C GLN A 43 3.94 -3.19 -7.10
N LYS A 44 4.04 -3.15 -5.76
CA LYS A 44 3.90 -4.35 -4.94
C LYS A 44 2.46 -4.89 -4.92
N VAL A 45 1.47 -4.01 -4.88
CA VAL A 45 0.05 -4.42 -5.01
C VAL A 45 -0.21 -5.09 -6.35
N GLU A 46 0.34 -4.56 -7.46
CA GLU A 46 0.21 -5.18 -8.78
C GLU A 46 0.88 -6.56 -8.83
N ILE A 47 2.09 -6.70 -8.29
CA ILE A 47 2.82 -7.97 -8.22
C ILE A 47 2.03 -9.01 -7.41
N MET A 48 1.52 -8.63 -6.23
CA MET A 48 0.71 -9.52 -5.39
C MET A 48 -0.60 -9.88 -6.09
N GLY A 49 -1.24 -8.92 -6.76
CA GLY A 49 -2.48 -9.12 -7.49
C GLY A 49 -2.31 -10.02 -8.73
N ALA A 50 -1.14 -10.02 -9.36
CA ALA A 50 -0.86 -10.85 -10.54
C ALA A 50 -0.98 -12.35 -10.25
N GLU A 51 -0.72 -12.81 -9.02
CA GLU A 51 -0.96 -14.20 -8.59
C GLU A 51 -2.45 -14.59 -8.68
N TYR A 52 -3.34 -13.59 -8.71
CA TYR A 52 -4.79 -13.71 -8.70
C TYR A 52 -5.45 -13.07 -9.92
N ASN A 53 -4.74 -12.97 -11.06
CA ASN A 53 -5.22 -12.33 -12.30
C ASN A 53 -5.68 -10.87 -12.11
N GLY A 54 -5.15 -10.17 -11.11
CA GLY A 54 -5.54 -8.80 -10.75
C GLY A 54 -6.86 -8.70 -9.97
N GLU A 55 -7.52 -9.81 -9.65
CA GLU A 55 -8.79 -9.83 -8.91
C GLU A 55 -8.55 -9.81 -7.39
N VAL A 56 -8.05 -8.68 -6.89
CA VAL A 56 -7.79 -8.44 -5.47
C VAL A 56 -8.53 -7.22 -4.95
N GLU A 57 -8.90 -7.25 -3.68
CA GLU A 57 -9.35 -6.07 -2.94
C GLU A 57 -8.23 -5.61 -1.99
N VAL A 58 -8.07 -4.30 -1.84
CA VAL A 58 -7.12 -3.74 -0.85
C VAL A 58 -7.89 -3.20 0.35
N ALA A 59 -7.61 -3.75 1.52
CA ALA A 59 -8.19 -3.32 2.78
C ALA A 59 -7.23 -2.40 3.54
N TRP A 60 -7.60 -1.14 3.74
CA TRP A 60 -6.77 -0.15 4.41
C TRP A 60 -7.01 -0.08 5.92
N SER A 61 -5.93 0.04 6.69
CA SER A 61 -5.97 0.35 8.11
C SER A 61 -4.70 1.10 8.54
N SER A 62 -4.65 1.53 9.80
CA SER A 62 -3.47 2.13 10.41
C SER A 62 -3.08 1.34 11.65
N GLY A 63 -1.78 1.11 11.82
CA GLY A 63 -1.21 0.50 13.00
C GLY A 63 -1.18 1.43 14.21
N GLU A 64 -0.73 0.88 15.34
CA GLU A 64 -0.63 1.62 16.59
C GLU A 64 0.45 2.72 16.49
N GLY A 65 0.14 3.90 17.04
CA GLY A 65 1.07 5.04 17.09
C GLY A 65 1.19 5.87 15.81
N VAL A 66 0.53 5.45 14.72
CA VAL A 66 0.47 6.26 13.49
C VAL A 66 -0.32 7.53 13.73
N THR A 67 0.26 8.67 13.34
CA THR A 67 -0.37 9.97 13.55
C THR A 67 -1.35 10.32 12.42
N VAL A 68 -2.31 11.19 12.71
CA VAL A 68 -3.23 11.74 11.68
C VAL A 68 -2.44 12.45 10.58
N GLU A 69 -1.32 13.08 10.93
CA GLU A 69 -0.45 13.77 9.98
C GLU A 69 0.19 12.79 8.99
N GLN A 70 0.71 11.66 9.46
CA GLN A 70 1.23 10.58 8.61
C GLN A 70 0.14 9.99 7.71
N ILE A 71 -1.07 9.75 8.23
CA ILE A 71 -2.20 9.26 7.42
C ILE A 71 -2.57 10.25 6.31
N ASN A 72 -2.60 11.55 6.63
CA ASN A 72 -2.90 12.59 5.66
C ASN A 72 -1.80 12.70 4.61
N GLU A 73 -0.53 12.58 5.00
CA GLU A 73 0.60 12.57 4.08
C GLU A 73 0.48 11.42 3.06
N VAL A 74 0.21 10.19 3.53
CA VAL A 74 -0.02 9.02 2.66
C VAL A 74 -1.17 9.28 1.69
N ARG A 75 -2.30 9.81 2.17
CA ARG A 75 -3.46 10.14 1.31
C ARG A 75 -3.11 11.17 0.24
N GLN A 76 -2.38 12.22 0.60
CA GLN A 76 -1.95 13.24 -0.35
C GLN A 76 -1.00 12.66 -1.40
N GLN A 77 -0.09 11.77 -1.01
CA GLN A 77 0.82 11.12 -1.95
C GLN A 77 0.09 10.13 -2.88
N ILE A 78 -0.91 9.39 -2.38
CA ILE A 78 -1.77 8.54 -3.23
C ILE A 78 -2.52 9.38 -4.26
N MET A 79 -3.16 10.47 -3.83
CA MET A 79 -3.86 11.38 -4.75
C MET A 79 -2.93 11.96 -5.81
N ALA A 80 -1.70 12.33 -5.43
CA ALA A 80 -0.71 12.84 -6.38
C ALA A 80 -0.30 11.77 -7.40
N TYR A 81 -0.02 10.55 -6.94
CA TYR A 81 0.31 9.41 -7.80
C TYR A 81 -0.82 9.08 -8.78
N GLU A 82 -2.07 9.02 -8.30
CA GLU A 82 -3.24 8.76 -9.16
C GLU A 82 -3.41 9.84 -10.24
N ALA A 83 -3.24 11.12 -9.88
CA ALA A 83 -3.30 12.22 -10.84
C ALA A 83 -2.17 12.15 -11.89
N GLU A 84 -0.95 11.76 -11.49
CA GLU A 84 0.17 11.53 -12.41
C GLU A 84 -0.12 10.38 -13.38
N VAL A 85 -0.62 9.25 -12.88
CA VAL A 85 -1.00 8.09 -13.70
C VAL A 85 -2.13 8.43 -14.67
N GLU A 86 -3.16 9.16 -14.24
CA GLU A 86 -4.25 9.61 -15.10
C GLU A 86 -3.75 10.56 -16.21
N ALA A 87 -2.84 11.49 -15.87
CA ALA A 87 -2.23 12.38 -16.84
C ALA A 87 -1.40 11.62 -17.89
N ILE A 88 -0.67 10.59 -17.48
CA ILE A 88 0.08 9.71 -18.40
C ILE A 88 -0.88 8.94 -19.32
N ASN A 89 -1.94 8.36 -18.76
CA ASN A 89 -2.90 7.53 -19.52
C ASN A 89 -3.75 8.36 -20.49
N SER A 90 -4.08 9.61 -20.15
CA SER A 90 -4.87 10.50 -21.01
C SER A 90 -4.05 11.20 -22.11
N ALA A 91 -2.72 11.12 -22.04
CA ALA A 91 -1.81 11.65 -23.06
C ALA A 91 -1.42 10.64 -24.14
N GLN A 92 -1.85 9.38 -24.03
CA GLN A 92 -1.63 8.29 -25.00
C GLN A 92 -2.85 8.08 -25.90
#